data_AF-A0ABD3LTV7-F1
#
_entry.id   AF-A0ABD3LTV7-F1
#
_cell.length_a   1.000
_cell.length_b   1.000
_cell.length_c   1.000
_cell.angle_alpha   90.00
_cell.angle_beta   90.00
_cell.angle_gamma   90.00
#
_symmetry.space_group_name_H-M   'P 1'
#
loop_
_entity.id
_entity.type
_entity.pdbx_description
1 polymer ?
#
loop_
_entity_poly.entity_id
_entity_poly.type
_entity_poly.pdbx_seq_one_letter_code
_entity_poly.pdbx_strand_id
1 'polypeptide(L)'
;MDRYAEPSTRNGIQAEETMTSFNYTRLFTAFCLLLFSLHPSRRPSAFVEADATTSFIQKLCSQTLELDACQNCVSSAPTQNIPRLTYLVLFCMYTGAVYTHEHADQLSQTAMSPGVKQALKVCRSTLFTASNNLSEASSR
;
A
#
# COMPACT_ATOMS: atom_id res chain seq x y z
N MET A 1 59.66 55.62 10.62
CA MET A 1 60.42 54.59 9.86
C MET A 1 59.42 53.48 9.57
N ASP A 2 58.69 53.55 8.45
CA ASP A 2 59.11 53.05 7.11
C ASP A 2 59.26 51.51 7.13
N ARG A 3 58.66 50.65 6.29
CA ARG A 3 57.95 50.74 5.00
C ARG A 3 57.20 49.41 4.73
N TYR A 4 56.19 49.48 3.87
CA TYR A 4 55.62 48.50 2.91
C TYR A 4 56.19 47.06 2.80
N ALA A 5 55.28 46.07 2.66
CA ALA A 5 55.25 45.07 1.57
C ALA A 5 53.96 44.21 1.58
N GLU A 6 53.19 44.24 0.49
CA GLU A 6 52.33 43.14 -0.01
C GLU A 6 53.13 42.32 -1.04
N PRO A 7 52.67 41.20 -1.65
CA PRO A 7 51.47 40.34 -1.43
C PRO A 7 51.84 38.82 -1.38
N SER A 8 50.88 37.88 -1.30
CA SER A 8 50.80 36.69 -2.19
C SER A 8 49.93 35.51 -1.65
N THR A 9 48.84 35.27 -2.39
CA THR A 9 48.19 33.99 -2.78
C THR A 9 48.06 32.81 -1.79
N ARG A 10 46.81 32.53 -1.37
CA ARG A 10 46.30 31.14 -1.24
C ARG A 10 44.77 31.05 -1.25
N ASN A 11 44.16 31.50 -2.35
CA ASN A 11 42.78 31.16 -2.71
C ASN A 11 42.84 30.15 -3.86
N GLY A 12 42.10 29.04 -3.73
CA GLY A 12 42.16 27.89 -4.63
C GLY A 12 42.67 26.71 -3.82
N ILE A 13 41.81 25.93 -3.19
CA ILE A 13 41.34 24.66 -3.77
C ILE A 13 39.93 24.27 -3.25
N GLN A 14 39.26 25.10 -2.45
CA GLN A 14 38.09 24.65 -1.67
C GLN A 14 36.72 25.15 -2.15
N ALA A 15 36.62 25.64 -3.39
CA ALA A 15 35.35 26.16 -3.95
C ALA A 15 34.84 25.41 -5.20
N GLU A 16 35.63 24.49 -5.76
CA GLU A 16 35.28 23.89 -7.07
C GLU A 16 34.50 22.56 -6.96
N GLU A 17 34.56 21.86 -5.82
CA GLU A 17 33.87 20.57 -5.66
C GLU A 17 32.41 20.68 -5.20
N THR A 18 32.01 21.80 -4.59
CA THR A 18 30.63 22.00 -4.10
C THR A 18 29.68 22.51 -5.19
N MET A 19 30.21 23.19 -6.21
CA MET A 19 29.39 23.87 -7.23
C MET A 19 28.96 22.95 -8.37
N THR A 20 29.71 21.88 -8.62
CA THR A 20 29.34 20.80 -9.56
C THR A 20 28.31 19.85 -8.94
N SER A 21 28.53 19.41 -7.70
CA SER A 21 27.61 18.56 -6.92
C SER A 21 26.18 19.12 -6.88
N PHE A 22 26.02 20.42 -6.60
CA PHE A 22 24.70 21.06 -6.46
C PHE A 22 23.90 21.12 -7.77
N ASN A 23 24.59 21.28 -8.90
CA ASN A 23 23.96 21.27 -10.22
C ASN A 23 23.55 19.84 -10.64
N TYR A 24 24.35 18.83 -10.30
CA TYR A 24 24.00 17.43 -10.56
C TYR A 24 22.79 16.97 -9.75
N THR A 25 22.65 17.38 -8.49
CA THR A 25 21.45 17.02 -7.68
C THR A 25 20.18 17.62 -8.26
N ARG A 26 20.24 18.86 -8.77
CA ARG A 26 19.09 19.53 -9.41
C ARG A 26 18.75 18.94 -10.77
N LEU A 27 19.76 18.59 -11.57
CA LEU A 27 19.56 17.88 -12.83
C LEU A 27 19.00 16.47 -12.61
N PHE A 28 19.49 15.75 -11.60
CA PHE A 28 19.03 14.41 -11.26
C PHE A 28 17.58 14.43 -10.75
N THR A 29 17.23 15.37 -9.87
CA THR A 29 15.83 15.52 -9.41
C THR A 29 14.90 15.93 -10.54
N ALA A 30 15.31 16.84 -11.42
CA ALA A 30 14.53 17.19 -12.61
C ALA A 30 14.36 15.99 -13.56
N PHE A 31 15.42 15.20 -13.77
CA PHE A 31 15.37 13.99 -14.60
C PHE A 31 14.47 12.90 -13.98
N CYS A 32 14.55 12.67 -12.67
CA CYS A 32 13.66 11.75 -11.96
C CYS A 32 12.19 12.19 -12.02
N LEU A 33 11.90 13.49 -11.90
CA LEU A 33 10.55 14.03 -12.03
C LEU A 33 10.02 13.92 -13.48
N LEU A 34 10.89 14.11 -14.47
CA LEU A 34 10.54 13.92 -15.88
C LEU A 34 10.30 12.43 -16.19
N LEU A 35 11.08 11.51 -15.63
CA LEU A 35 10.83 10.06 -15.76
C LEU A 35 9.52 9.63 -15.10
N PHE A 36 9.18 10.22 -13.94
CA PHE A 36 7.87 10.02 -13.31
C PHE A 36 6.71 10.58 -14.15
N SER A 37 6.95 11.66 -14.89
CA SER A 37 5.94 12.33 -15.72
C SER A 37 5.80 11.70 -17.11
N LEU A 38 6.86 11.06 -17.63
CA LEU A 38 6.89 10.41 -18.95
C LEU A 38 6.46 8.93 -18.91
N HIS A 39 6.12 8.39 -17.74
CA HIS A 39 5.56 7.04 -17.64
C HIS A 39 4.19 6.98 -18.35
N PRO A 40 4.02 6.22 -19.44
CA PRO A 40 2.80 6.23 -20.25
C PRO A 40 1.70 5.36 -19.64
N SER A 41 1.31 5.62 -18.39
CA SER A 41 0.20 4.89 -17.73
C SER A 41 -0.77 5.76 -16.94
N ARG A 42 -0.71 7.10 -17.08
CA ARG A 42 -1.81 7.97 -16.63
C ARG A 42 -2.28 8.84 -17.79
N ARG A 43 -3.24 8.31 -18.56
CA ARG A 43 -4.21 9.17 -19.24
C ARG A 43 -4.99 9.93 -18.15
N PRO A 44 -5.07 11.27 -18.18
CA PRO A 44 -6.03 11.99 -17.37
C PRO A 44 -7.38 11.90 -18.09
N SER A 45 -8.20 10.94 -17.70
CA SER A 45 -9.57 10.81 -18.21
C SER A 45 -10.50 10.23 -17.14
N ALA A 46 -10.47 10.77 -15.90
CA ALA A 46 -11.43 10.40 -14.84
C ALA A 46 -11.45 11.38 -13.63
N PHE A 47 -11.03 12.64 -13.76
CA PHE A 47 -10.77 13.50 -12.58
C PHE A 47 -12.03 14.12 -11.93
N VAL A 48 -13.25 13.74 -12.34
CA VAL A 48 -14.48 14.27 -11.70
C VAL A 48 -15.26 13.17 -10.94
N GLU A 49 -14.95 11.89 -11.14
CA GLU A 49 -15.71 10.77 -10.53
C GLU A 49 -14.93 10.03 -9.43
N ALA A 50 -13.60 10.14 -9.43
CA ALA A 50 -12.73 9.50 -8.45
C ALA A 50 -12.87 10.11 -7.04
N ASP A 51 -13.14 11.42 -6.94
CA ASP A 51 -13.20 12.13 -5.65
C ASP A 51 -14.48 11.78 -4.87
N ALA A 52 -15.61 11.67 -5.58
CA ALA A 52 -16.88 11.22 -5.01
C ALA A 52 -16.86 9.73 -4.60
N THR A 53 -16.16 8.89 -5.37
CA THR A 53 -16.05 7.45 -5.06
C THR A 53 -15.12 7.21 -3.86
N THR A 54 -14.01 7.95 -3.78
CA THR A 54 -13.05 7.86 -2.67
C THR A 54 -13.68 8.33 -1.36
N SER A 55 -14.39 9.47 -1.38
CA SER A 55 -15.09 9.98 -0.19
C SER A 55 -16.23 9.06 0.29
N PHE A 56 -16.96 8.43 -0.64
CA PHE A 56 -17.98 7.42 -0.30
C PHE A 56 -17.36 6.19 0.39
N ILE A 57 -16.31 5.61 -0.18
CA ILE A 57 -15.60 4.46 0.38
C ILE A 57 -15.06 4.77 1.78
N GLN A 58 -14.46 5.95 1.96
CA GLN A 58 -13.95 6.39 3.24
C GLN A 58 -15.06 6.48 4.30
N LYS A 59 -16.21 7.05 3.94
CA LYS A 59 -17.37 7.15 4.83
C LYS A 59 -17.95 5.77 5.16
N LEU A 60 -18.04 4.87 4.18
CA LEU A 60 -18.50 3.49 4.42
C LEU A 60 -17.57 2.76 5.37
N CYS A 61 -16.26 2.77 5.10
CA CYS A 61 -15.29 2.08 5.93
C CYS A 61 -15.12 2.73 7.32
N SER A 62 -15.45 4.01 7.50
CA SER A 62 -15.48 4.61 8.85
C SER A 62 -16.58 4.05 9.76
N GLN A 63 -17.52 3.26 9.23
CA GLN A 63 -18.55 2.57 10.01
C GLN A 63 -18.15 1.15 10.42
N THR A 64 -16.99 0.67 9.97
CA THR A 64 -16.47 -0.64 10.37
C THR A 64 -15.55 -0.52 11.58
N LEU A 65 -15.37 -1.63 12.30
CA LEU A 65 -14.38 -1.70 13.38
C LEU A 65 -12.93 -1.67 12.85
N GLU A 66 -12.75 -2.05 11.58
CA GLU A 66 -11.46 -2.19 10.92
C GLU A 66 -11.46 -1.34 9.63
N LEU A 67 -11.10 -0.06 9.78
CA LEU A 67 -11.07 0.92 8.70
C LEU A 67 -10.12 0.48 7.58
N ASP A 68 -8.89 0.13 7.94
CA ASP A 68 -7.82 -0.18 6.99
C ASP A 68 -8.11 -1.48 6.22
N ALA A 69 -8.62 -2.50 6.91
CA ALA A 69 -9.02 -3.75 6.27
C ALA A 69 -10.16 -3.54 5.27
N CYS A 70 -11.15 -2.71 5.62
CA CYS A 70 -12.24 -2.34 4.72
C CYS A 70 -11.72 -1.59 3.49
N GLN A 71 -10.87 -0.58 3.68
CA GLN A 71 -10.32 0.20 2.57
C GLN A 71 -9.45 -0.67 1.65
N ASN A 72 -8.58 -1.50 2.20
CA ASN A 72 -7.73 -2.40 1.42
C ASN A 72 -8.57 -3.38 0.58
N CYS A 73 -9.71 -3.85 1.11
CA CYS A 73 -10.61 -4.71 0.37
C CYS A 73 -11.23 -3.99 -0.85
N VAL A 74 -11.84 -2.82 -0.64
CA VAL A 74 -12.66 -2.17 -1.67
C VAL A 74 -11.88 -1.23 -2.59
N SER A 75 -10.68 -0.79 -2.19
CA SER A 75 -9.82 0.08 -2.99
C SER A 75 -9.25 -0.60 -4.25
N SER A 76 -9.22 -1.94 -4.27
CA SER A 76 -8.81 -2.72 -5.44
C SER A 76 -9.75 -2.56 -6.64
N ALA A 77 -11.02 -2.23 -6.39
CA ALA A 77 -12.04 -2.02 -7.42
C ALA A 77 -13.10 -1.01 -6.93
N PRO A 78 -12.74 0.30 -6.84
CA PRO A 78 -13.60 1.30 -6.23
C PRO A 78 -14.90 1.45 -7.02
N THR A 79 -16.03 1.43 -6.33
CA THR A 79 -17.35 1.52 -6.94
C THR A 79 -18.39 2.04 -5.94
N GLN A 80 -19.35 2.82 -6.43
CA GLN A 80 -20.55 3.23 -5.67
C GLN A 80 -21.74 2.28 -5.89
N ASN A 81 -21.60 1.30 -6.80
CA ASN A 81 -22.64 0.31 -7.05
C ASN A 81 -22.73 -0.65 -5.85
N ILE A 82 -23.81 -0.54 -5.07
CA ILE A 82 -24.00 -1.28 -3.81
C ILE A 82 -23.95 -2.82 -4.02
N PRO A 83 -24.62 -3.41 -5.02
CA PRO A 83 -24.45 -4.84 -5.31
C PRO A 83 -23.00 -5.25 -5.56
N ARG A 84 -22.27 -4.49 -6.40
CA ARG A 84 -20.86 -4.76 -6.69
C ARG A 84 -19.98 -4.60 -5.46
N LEU A 85 -20.25 -3.60 -4.62
CA LEU A 85 -19.52 -3.35 -3.38
C LEU A 85 -19.75 -4.47 -2.36
N THR A 86 -21.00 -4.93 -2.25
CA THR A 86 -21.37 -6.07 -1.40
C THR A 86 -20.64 -7.32 -1.85
N TYR A 87 -20.63 -7.60 -3.16
CA TYR A 87 -19.86 -8.71 -3.73
C TYR A 87 -18.36 -8.59 -3.41
N LEU A 88 -17.75 -7.40 -3.58
CA LEU A 88 -16.33 -7.19 -3.28
C LEU A 88 -16.02 -7.48 -1.81
N VAL A 89 -16.85 -7.00 -0.88
CA VAL A 89 -16.68 -7.25 0.55
C VAL A 89 -16.82 -8.74 0.88
N LEU A 90 -17.85 -9.40 0.35
CA LEU A 90 -18.04 -10.84 0.53
C LEU A 90 -16.86 -11.64 -0.04
N PHE A 91 -16.36 -11.26 -1.22
CA PHE A 91 -15.23 -11.89 -1.87
C PHE A 91 -13.92 -11.69 -1.08
N CYS A 92 -13.67 -10.50 -0.52
CA CYS A 92 -12.52 -10.27 0.37
C CYS A 92 -12.60 -11.13 1.62
N MET A 93 -13.76 -11.20 2.26
CA MET A 93 -13.95 -12.05 3.44
C MET A 93 -13.74 -13.52 3.09
N TYR A 94 -14.27 -13.97 1.94
CA TYR A 94 -14.11 -15.33 1.45
C TYR A 94 -12.63 -15.69 1.25
N THR A 95 -11.91 -14.86 0.50
CA THR A 95 -10.47 -15.07 0.23
C THR A 95 -9.64 -15.04 1.50
N GLY A 96 -9.93 -14.13 2.44
CA GLY A 96 -9.32 -14.11 3.77
C GLY A 96 -9.58 -15.39 4.56
N ALA A 97 -10.83 -15.85 4.61
CA ALA A 97 -11.21 -17.08 5.32
C ALA A 97 -10.52 -18.32 4.73
N VAL A 98 -10.43 -18.44 3.39
CA VAL A 98 -9.73 -19.53 2.70
C VAL A 98 -8.24 -19.50 3.05
N TYR A 99 -7.58 -18.35 2.92
CA TYR A 99 -6.16 -18.21 3.22
C TYR A 99 -5.84 -18.57 4.68
N THR A 100 -6.64 -18.09 5.63
CA THR A 100 -6.42 -18.38 7.06
C THR A 100 -6.76 -19.83 7.38
N HIS A 101 -7.76 -20.44 6.73
CA HIS A 101 -8.08 -21.86 6.85
C HIS A 101 -6.86 -22.73 6.48
N GLU A 102 -6.23 -22.44 5.34
CA GLU A 102 -5.05 -23.18 4.87
C GLU A 102 -3.86 -23.00 5.81
N HIS A 103 -3.62 -21.77 6.30
CA HIS A 103 -2.55 -21.50 7.26
C HIS A 103 -2.79 -22.19 8.60
N ALA A 104 -4.02 -22.17 9.12
CA ALA A 104 -4.38 -22.86 10.35
C ALA A 104 -4.18 -24.36 10.22
N ASP A 105 -4.48 -24.94 9.05
CA ASP A 105 -4.21 -26.35 8.78
C ASP A 105 -2.72 -26.67 8.83
N GLN A 106 -1.90 -25.93 8.08
CA GLN A 106 -0.44 -26.11 8.04
C GLN A 106 0.20 -25.97 9.42
N LEU A 107 -0.20 -24.95 10.18
CA LEU A 107 0.27 -24.75 11.55
C LEU A 107 -0.15 -25.89 12.48
N SER A 108 -1.36 -26.45 12.30
CA SER A 108 -1.82 -27.58 13.13
C SER A 108 -0.99 -28.86 12.91
N GLN A 109 -0.39 -29.01 11.73
CA GLN A 109 0.46 -30.15 11.40
C GLN A 109 1.83 -30.05 12.09
N THR A 110 2.36 -28.84 12.23
CA THR A 110 3.69 -28.58 12.81
C THR A 110 3.67 -28.23 14.30
N ALA A 111 2.50 -27.92 14.86
CA ALA A 111 2.36 -27.56 16.27
C ALA A 111 2.77 -28.70 17.21
N MET A 112 3.76 -28.43 18.07
CA MET A 112 4.25 -29.36 19.08
C MET A 112 3.37 -29.42 20.34
N SER A 113 2.71 -28.31 20.69
CA SER A 113 1.82 -28.26 21.87
C SER A 113 0.45 -28.86 21.51
N PRO A 114 -0.04 -29.88 22.24
CA PRO A 114 -1.34 -30.50 21.98
C PRO A 114 -2.50 -29.50 22.06
N GLY A 115 -2.45 -28.56 23.02
CA GLY A 115 -3.47 -27.53 23.18
C GLY A 115 -3.52 -26.58 21.98
N VAL A 116 -2.36 -26.13 21.51
CA VAL A 116 -2.25 -25.26 20.32
C VAL A 116 -2.71 -26.00 19.07
N LYS A 117 -2.31 -27.27 18.90
CA LYS A 117 -2.74 -28.11 17.79
C LYS A 117 -4.26 -28.26 17.75
N GLN A 118 -4.89 -28.47 18.90
CA GLN A 118 -6.35 -28.58 18.97
C GLN A 118 -7.04 -27.25 18.65
N ALA A 119 -6.54 -26.13 19.19
CA ALA A 119 -7.08 -24.81 18.90
C ALA A 119 -7.00 -24.48 17.40
N LEU A 120 -5.88 -24.81 16.75
CA LEU A 120 -5.69 -24.61 15.30
C LEU A 120 -6.63 -25.47 14.46
N LYS A 121 -6.91 -26.71 14.87
CA LYS A 121 -7.91 -27.57 14.19
C LYS A 121 -9.32 -26.99 14.27
N VAL A 122 -9.71 -26.44 15.44
CA VAL A 122 -11.00 -25.76 15.60
C VAL A 122 -11.06 -24.50 14.73
N CYS A 123 -9.97 -23.71 14.72
CA CYS A 123 -9.83 -22.52 13.89
C CYS A 123 -10.00 -22.87 12.40
N ARG A 124 -9.27 -23.88 11.91
CA ARG A 124 -9.37 -24.40 10.54
C ARG A 124 -10.83 -24.75 10.20
N SER A 125 -11.49 -25.55 11.02
CA SER A 125 -12.87 -25.97 10.76
C SER A 125 -13.83 -24.77 10.70
N THR A 126 -13.68 -23.82 11.61
CA THR A 126 -14.54 -22.64 11.68
C THR A 126 -14.37 -21.76 10.44
N LEU A 127 -13.12 -21.54 10.01
CA LEU A 127 -12.81 -20.74 8.83
C LEU A 127 -13.29 -21.41 7.53
N PHE A 128 -13.21 -22.74 7.44
CA PHE A 128 -13.77 -23.49 6.31
C PHE A 128 -15.29 -23.35 6.21
N THR A 129 -16.00 -23.43 7.35
CA THR A 129 -17.45 -23.17 7.37
C THR A 129 -17.75 -21.73 6.97
N ALA A 130 -16.99 -20.76 7.49
CA ALA A 130 -17.16 -19.35 7.14
C ALA A 130 -16.94 -19.11 5.63
N SER A 131 -15.91 -19.69 5.02
CA SER A 131 -15.67 -19.54 3.58
C SER A 131 -16.82 -20.12 2.75
N ASN A 132 -17.39 -21.26 3.14
CA ASN A 132 -18.53 -21.84 2.44
C ASN A 132 -19.77 -20.94 2.51
N ASN A 133 -20.08 -20.41 3.70
CA ASN A 133 -21.20 -19.49 3.88
C ASN A 133 -21.04 -18.20 3.07
N LEU A 134 -19.81 -17.66 3.01
CA LEU A 134 -19.50 -16.47 2.22
C LEU A 134 -19.61 -16.73 0.71
N SER A 135 -19.15 -17.90 0.25
CA SER A 135 -19.29 -18.33 -1.14
C SER A 135 -20.77 -18.43 -1.54
N GLU A 136 -21.60 -19.06 -0.71
CA GLU A 136 -23.04 -19.12 -0.93
C GLU A 136 -23.69 -17.73 -0.95
N ALA A 137 -23.33 -16.86 -0.01
CA ALA A 137 -23.83 -15.49 0.04
C ALA A 137 -23.45 -14.66 -1.20
N SER A 138 -22.27 -14.92 -1.78
CA SER A 138 -21.81 -14.24 -3.00
C SER A 138 -22.43 -14.77 -4.30
N SER A 139 -23.11 -15.92 -4.24
CA SER A 139 -23.73 -16.60 -5.39
C SER A 139 -25.23 -16.25 -5.56
N ARG A 140 -25.77 -15.40 -4.70
CA ARG A 140 -27.17 -14.94 -4.69
C ARG A 140 -27.26 -13.50 -5.19
#